data_AF-A0A956JJF1-F1
#
_entry.id   AF-A0A956JJF1-F1
#
_cell.length_a   1.000
_cell.length_b   1.000
_cell.length_c   1.000
_cell.angle_alpha   90.00
_cell.angle_beta   90.00
_cell.angle_gamma   90.00
#
_symmetry.space_group_name_H-M   'P 1'
#
loop_
_entity.id
_entity.type
_entity.pdbx_description
1 polymer ?
#
loop_
_entity_poly.entity_id
_entity_poly.type
_entity_poly.pdbx_seq_one_letter_code
_entity_poly.pdbx_strand_id
1 'polypeptide(L)' 'MLCVEALNAAGTIVDAAALLGITRHALKRRIIKHEIAWPPRPRAVVASEPERSASPFPGSNPGGFLAD' A
#
# COMPACT_ATOMS: atom_id res chain seq x y z
N MET A 1 -9.71 2.87 18.51
CA MET A 1 -10.95 2.48 17.81
C MET A 1 -10.80 1.02 17.37
N LEU A 2 -11.21 0.07 18.21
CA LEU A 2 -10.79 -1.35 18.14
C LEU A 2 -11.21 -2.09 16.83
N CYS A 3 -12.23 -1.60 16.14
CA CYS A 3 -12.69 -2.22 14.88
C CYS A 3 -11.65 -2.10 13.75
N VAL A 4 -10.93 -0.97 13.67
CA VAL A 4 -9.91 -0.76 12.63
C VAL A 4 -8.70 -1.65 12.88
N GLU A 5 -8.26 -1.76 14.13
CA GLU A 5 -7.13 -2.63 14.51
C GLU A 5 -7.46 -4.10 14.29
N ALA A 6 -8.66 -4.55 14.66
CA ALA A 6 -9.09 -5.92 14.41
C ALA A 6 -9.18 -6.22 12.92
N LEU A 7 -9.70 -5.30 12.11
CA LEU A 7 -9.75 -5.43 10.64
C LEU A 7 -8.35 -5.44 10.03
N ASN A 8 -7.43 -4.62 10.53
CA ASN A 8 -6.05 -4.56 10.06
C ASN A 8 -5.25 -5.82 10.44
N ALA A 9 -5.48 -6.37 11.64
CA ALA A 9 -4.84 -7.59 12.11
C ALA A 9 -5.36 -8.85 11.40
N ALA A 10 -6.68 -8.94 11.19
CA ALA A 10 -7.32 -10.09 10.57
C ALA A 10 -7.27 -10.10 9.04
N GLY A 11 -7.29 -8.93 8.41
CA GLY A 11 -7.44 -8.78 6.95
C GLY A 11 -8.83 -9.15 6.42
N THR A 12 -9.68 -9.83 7.19
CA THR A 12 -11.05 -10.21 6.79
C THR A 12 -12.10 -9.77 7.82
N ILE A 13 -13.31 -9.50 7.35
CA ILE A 13 -14.45 -9.12 8.22
C ILE A 13 -14.85 -10.28 9.15
N VAL A 14 -14.63 -11.53 8.72
CA VAL A 14 -15.04 -12.71 9.50
C VAL A 14 -14.09 -12.92 10.68
N ASP A 15 -12.78 -12.94 10.43
CA ASP A 15 -11.78 -13.05 11.50
C ASP A 15 -11.79 -11.84 12.42
N ALA A 16 -11.96 -10.62 11.89
CA ALA A 16 -12.08 -9.42 12.72
C ALA A 16 -13.28 -9.49 13.67
N ALA A 17 -14.42 -10.02 13.19
CA ALA A 17 -15.60 -10.21 14.02
C ALA A 17 -15.36 -11.27 15.11
N ALA A 18 -14.69 -12.37 14.77
CA ALA A 18 -14.30 -13.41 15.71
C ALA A 18 -13.33 -12.89 16.79
N LEU A 19 -12.32 -12.12 16.42
CA LEU A 19 -11.37 -11.48 17.35
C LEU A 19 -12.06 -10.51 18.32
N LEU A 20 -13.07 -9.80 17.84
CA LEU A 20 -13.87 -8.88 18.65
C LEU A 20 -14.97 -9.58 19.46
N GLY A 21 -15.19 -10.89 19.25
CA GLY A 21 -16.29 -11.63 19.86
C GLY A 21 -17.68 -11.13 19.46
N ILE A 22 -17.82 -10.52 18.28
CA ILE A 22 -19.09 -9.98 17.77
C ILE A 22 -19.51 -10.69 16.49
N THR A 23 -20.75 -10.49 16.08
CA THR A 23 -21.23 -11.01 14.79
C THR A 23 -20.74 -10.15 13.63
N ARG A 24 -20.59 -10.77 12.46
CA ARG A 24 -20.29 -10.09 11.19
C ARG A 24 -21.25 -8.92 10.91
N HIS A 25 -22.53 -9.08 11.26
CA HIS A 25 -23.57 -8.05 11.12
C HIS A 25 -23.35 -6.87 12.06
N ALA A 26 -22.96 -7.12 13.32
CA ALA A 26 -22.62 -6.07 14.26
C ALA A 26 -21.38 -5.28 13.81
N LEU A 27 -20.36 -5.98 13.29
CA LEU A 27 -19.16 -5.34 12.76
C LEU A 27 -19.48 -4.46 11.54
N LYS A 28 -20.29 -4.96 10.60
CA LYS A 28 -20.72 -4.20 9.42
C LYS A 28 -21.49 -2.94 9.79
N ARG A 29 -22.40 -3.01 10.77
CA ARG A 29 -23.12 -1.83 11.28
C ARG A 29 -22.19 -0.81 11.93
N ARG A 30 -21.15 -1.26 12.66
CA ARG A 30 -20.14 -0.35 13.24
C ARG A 30 -19.31 0.33 12.15
N ILE A 31 -18.91 -0.40 11.12
CA ILE A 31 -18.17 0.15 9.96
C ILE A 31 -18.98 1.29 9.32
N ILE A 32 -20.28 1.07 9.08
CA ILE A 32 -21.17 2.08 8.50
C ILE A 32 -21.36 3.27 9.45
N LYS A 33 -21.68 2.99 10.72
CA LYS A 33 -21.94 4.03 11.74
C LYS A 33 -20.73 4.94 11.96
N HIS A 34 -19.53 4.38 11.84
CA HIS A 34 -18.28 5.08 12.05
C HIS A 34 -17.59 5.50 10.73
N GLU A 35 -18.25 5.30 9.59
CA GLU A 35 -17.72 5.62 8.25
C GLU A 35 -16.29 5.11 8.02
N ILE A 36 -16.01 3.90 8.52
CA ILE A 36 -14.69 3.29 8.37
C ILE A 36 -14.52 2.86 6.91
N ALA A 37 -13.55 3.43 6.21
CA ALA A 37 -13.22 3.04 4.84
C ALA A 37 -12.63 1.62 4.82
N TRP A 38 -13.48 0.63 4.53
CA TRP A 38 -13.13 -0.79 4.37
C TRP A 38 -13.85 -1.39 3.14
N PRO A 39 -13.23 -2.27 2.33
CA PRO A 39 -11.88 -2.85 2.45
C PRO A 39 -10.78 -1.78 2.36
N PRO A 40 -9.60 -2.00 2.97
CA PRO A 40 -8.51 -1.07 2.78
C PRO A 40 -8.26 -1.10 1.28
N ARG A 41 -8.45 0.04 0.60
CA ARG A 41 -8.00 0.15 -0.78
C ARG A 41 -6.57 -0.37 -0.75
N PRO A 42 -6.19 -1.33 -1.63
CA PRO A 42 -4.80 -1.74 -1.71
C PRO A 42 -4.06 -0.42 -1.83
N ARG A 43 -3.33 -0.05 -0.76
CA ARG A 43 -2.51 1.15 -0.77
C ARG A 43 -1.65 0.87 -1.96
N ALA A 44 -1.89 1.60 -3.06
CA ALA A 44 -1.13 1.43 -4.28
C ALA A 44 0.29 1.42 -3.76
N VAL A 45 0.90 0.24 -3.83
CA VAL A 45 2.27 0.07 -3.42
C VAL A 45 2.90 0.89 -4.51
N VAL A 46 3.12 2.18 -4.21
CA VAL A 46 4.18 2.92 -4.83
C VAL A 46 5.35 2.04 -4.45
N ALA A 47 5.65 1.11 -5.35
CA ALA A 47 6.92 0.45 -5.36
C ALA A 47 7.85 1.64 -5.41
N SER A 48 8.35 2.02 -4.24
CA SER A 48 9.51 2.87 -4.14
C SER A 48 10.52 2.10 -4.96
N GLU A 49 10.66 2.47 -6.23
CA GLU A 49 11.80 2.09 -7.02
C GLU A 49 12.99 2.41 -6.11
N PRO A 50 13.80 1.42 -5.72
CA PRO A 50 15.06 1.75 -5.12
C PRO A 50 15.80 2.53 -6.18
N GLU A 51 15.86 3.84 -5.96
CA GLU A 51 16.83 4.76 -6.50
C GLU A 51 18.22 4.15 -6.32
N ARG A 52 18.64 3.34 -7.29
CA ARG A 52 20.03 2.91 -7.44
C ARG A 52 20.29 2.50 -8.89
N SER A 53 20.21 3.48 -9.78
CA SER A 53 21.15 3.55 -10.90
C SER A 53 21.39 5.01 -11.30
N ALA A 54 21.77 5.83 -10.32
CA ALA A 54 22.68 6.91 -10.60
C ALA A 54 24.05 6.28 -10.87
N SER A 55 24.39 6.11 -12.14
CA SER A 55 25.77 6.18 -12.58
C SER A 55 25.81 7.16 -13.75
N PRO A 56 26.16 8.44 -13.50
CA PRO A 56 26.55 9.32 -14.57
C PRO A 56 27.88 8.76 -15.07
N PHE A 57 27.93 8.23 -16.30
CA PHE A 57 29.21 7.94 -16.92
C PHE A 57 30.02 9.25 -16.95
N PRO A 58 31.16 9.35 -16.23
CA PRO A 58 32.09 10.42 -16.46
C PRO A 58 32.75 10.18 -17.81
N GLY A 59 32.97 11.26 -18.54
CA GLY A 59 33.19 11.26 -19.98
C GLY A 59 34.32 10.38 -20.50
N SER A 60 34.21 10.06 -21.79
CA SER A 60 35.37 10.06 -22.68
C SER A 60 34.87 10.40 -24.06
N ASN A 61 35.13 11.65 -24.45
CA ASN A 61 35.05 12.10 -25.82
C ASN A 61 36.50 12.09 -26.36
N PRO A 62 36.86 11.18 -27.28
CA PRO A 62 38.00 11.38 -28.16
C PRO A 62 37.48 11.48 -29.60
N GLY A 63 37.80 12.60 -30.24
CA GLY A 63 37.19 13.03 -31.50
C GLY A 63 37.51 12.23 -32.76
N GLY A 64 36.98 12.75 -33.87
CA GLY A 64 37.30 12.39 -35.25
C GLY A 64 36.22 13.00 -36.15
N PHE A 65 36.52 14.07 -36.91
CA PHE A 65 36.85 13.99 -38.35
C PHE A 65 35.74 13.26 -39.14
N LEU A 66 35.08 13.81 -40.15
CA LEU A 66 35.41 14.85 -41.12
C LEU A 66 34.10 15.20 -41.87
N ALA A 67 33.97 16.44 -42.34
CA ALA A 67 32.87 16.90 -43.20
C ALA A 67 32.97 16.30 -44.62
N ASP A 68 31.81 16.11 -45.26
CA ASP A 68 31.63 16.21 -46.72
C ASP A 68 30.31 16.94 -47.00
#